data_AF-A0A1H7H5R5-F1
#
_entry.id   AF-A0A1H7H5R5-F1
#
_cell.length_a   1.000
_cell.length_b   1.000
_cell.length_c   1.000
_cell.angle_alpha   90.00
_cell.angle_beta   90.00
_cell.angle_gamma   90.00
#
_symmetry.space_group_name_H-M   'P 1'
#
loop_
_entity.id
_entity.type
_entity.pdbx_description
1 polymer ?
#
loop_
_entity_poly.entity_id
_entity_poly.type
_entity_poly.pdbx_seq_one_letter_code
_entity_poly.pdbx_strand_id
1 'polypeptide(L)'
;MPIKHLLIGVAAAAVAATALAQERPESLLPPGFGQTPAPAPAPTPTQGSTGDGGTTPSPVSTAAALPALPPLVLPTPTPTPSPTPDAAQLALYEMPAFARRSLAQVGPVAAGEGGVSADAFGRADGRYLEVLMRRLSAPLPSRWMSITLRRLLASRLNTPARVNGADFAAERAWLLLRMGEAVAARAVAQSVDPGNVTPKLAQMWMQAALAIADPAGLCTLAQFPRVAESEPGWIAAQAMCAGLTGEPTRPLVQKLRRRRIASGVDLQLAQKVIGAGANSGQAITIEWDPVSQLTAWRWGLATATGVAVPDALYETVGPQVTGWRALAPAIPLADRAVPAERAASMGILSNAALVDLFAASRELEEAPAALAQTANDLQDAYVGSDRATRLKAMTALWNGGDTPDLRYARLILTARAAGRLTVFAGVEQTNQLIASMLSAGLDRTAMRWQGHVPAGSDAWAMLHIADPDRSGSGWGSVDDYAPTGANAQRKKQLFFASMAGLGRIGASDVEGTAQSLDVRIGAANAWTRALDRAAAEGQAGTVVLLCAVGMQTNDWAGVPPAALYRIVGALRAVGLTGEARMIAVEALTRL
;
A
#
# COMPACT_ATOMS: atom_id res chain seq x y z
N MET A 1 -43.82 -10.92 -40.25
CA MET A 1 -43.79 -12.37 -40.57
C MET A 1 -42.61 -13.00 -39.85
N PRO A 2 -42.88 -13.86 -38.85
CA PRO A 2 -41.88 -14.54 -38.03
C PRO A 2 -41.82 -16.05 -38.35
N ILE A 3 -40.67 -16.69 -38.13
CA ILE A 3 -40.53 -18.15 -38.01
C ILE A 3 -39.50 -18.36 -36.88
N LYS A 4 -39.89 -18.65 -35.62
CA LYS A 4 -40.31 -19.95 -35.03
C LYS A 4 -39.29 -21.06 -35.30
N HIS A 5 -38.65 -21.64 -34.30
CA HIS A 5 -39.04 -22.87 -33.58
C HIS A 5 -37.83 -23.26 -32.71
N LEU A 6 -37.85 -24.01 -31.61
CA LEU A 6 -38.87 -24.55 -30.70
C LEU A 6 -38.05 -25.18 -29.56
N LEU A 7 -38.55 -25.08 -28.34
CA LEU A 7 -38.12 -25.81 -27.13
C LEU A 7 -38.16 -27.34 -27.29
N ILE A 8 -37.41 -28.04 -26.42
CA ILE A 8 -37.72 -29.25 -25.60
C ILE A 8 -36.35 -29.67 -25.02
N GLY A 9 -36.06 -29.81 -23.72
CA GLY A 9 -36.90 -30.17 -22.59
C GLY A 9 -36.61 -31.61 -22.17
N VAL A 10 -36.28 -31.81 -20.89
CA VAL A 10 -36.44 -33.02 -20.04
C VAL A 10 -35.16 -33.54 -19.37
N ALA A 11 -35.31 -33.66 -18.06
CA ALA A 11 -34.39 -34.07 -17.02
C ALA A 11 -34.32 -35.59 -16.82
N ALA A 12 -33.29 -36.07 -16.10
CA ALA A 12 -33.39 -37.22 -15.20
C ALA A 12 -32.24 -37.24 -14.18
N ALA A 13 -32.56 -37.74 -13.00
CA ALA A 13 -31.85 -37.62 -11.74
C ALA A 13 -31.27 -38.96 -11.23
N ALA A 14 -30.68 -38.91 -10.03
CA ALA A 14 -30.39 -39.99 -9.06
C ALA A 14 -29.08 -40.78 -9.28
N VAL A 15 -28.06 -40.65 -8.41
CA VAL A 15 -27.88 -41.20 -7.05
C VAL A 15 -27.59 -42.71 -7.04
N ALA A 16 -26.38 -43.09 -6.63
CA ALA A 16 -26.10 -44.30 -5.87
C ALA A 16 -24.77 -44.16 -5.10
N ALA A 17 -24.83 -44.47 -3.81
CA ALA A 17 -23.75 -44.48 -2.83
C ALA A 17 -23.27 -45.92 -2.56
N THR A 18 -22.33 -46.04 -1.61
CA THR A 18 -21.77 -47.24 -0.94
C THR A 18 -20.53 -47.86 -1.60
N ALA A 19 -19.54 -48.42 -0.89
CA ALA A 19 -19.02 -48.27 0.47
C ALA A 19 -17.67 -49.03 0.53
N LEU A 20 -16.76 -48.53 1.37
CA LEU A 20 -15.66 -49.18 2.11
C LEU A 20 -15.06 -50.52 1.62
N ALA A 21 -13.74 -50.51 1.36
CA ALA A 21 -12.83 -51.59 1.76
C ALA A 21 -11.43 -51.02 2.04
N GLN A 22 -10.93 -51.26 3.27
CA GLN A 22 -9.55 -51.03 3.68
C GLN A 22 -8.66 -52.14 3.13
N GLU A 23 -7.52 -51.80 2.52
CA GLU A 23 -6.28 -52.56 2.61
C GLU A 23 -5.10 -51.63 2.22
N ARG A 24 -4.07 -51.60 3.06
CA ARG A 24 -2.74 -50.98 2.84
C ARG A 24 -1.73 -52.13 2.96
N PRO A 25 -0.49 -52.00 2.45
CA PRO A 25 -0.08 -51.57 1.11
C PRO A 25 0.96 -52.56 0.52
N GLU A 26 0.87 -52.92 -0.76
CA GLU A 26 1.98 -53.63 -1.42
C GLU A 26 2.66 -52.76 -2.50
N SER A 27 3.99 -52.81 -2.43
CA SER A 27 4.94 -52.02 -3.19
C SER A 27 4.94 -52.38 -4.67
N LEU A 28 4.42 -51.49 -5.52
CA LEU A 28 4.50 -51.55 -6.97
C LEU A 28 5.67 -50.73 -7.52
N LEU A 29 6.89 -50.98 -7.03
CA LEU A 29 8.10 -50.49 -7.69
C LEU A 29 8.91 -51.67 -8.25
N PRO A 30 9.26 -51.64 -9.56
CA PRO A 30 10.14 -52.64 -10.15
C PRO A 30 11.56 -52.57 -9.54
N PRO A 31 12.32 -53.67 -9.55
CA PRO A 31 13.61 -53.75 -8.87
C PRO A 31 14.62 -52.79 -9.49
N GLY A 32 15.16 -51.86 -8.69
CA GLY A 32 16.23 -50.95 -9.13
C GLY A 32 16.40 -49.63 -8.36
N PHE A 33 15.42 -49.18 -7.57
CA PHE A 33 15.48 -47.88 -6.88
C PHE A 33 15.88 -47.99 -5.40
N GLY A 34 17.09 -48.48 -5.16
CA GLY A 34 17.68 -48.59 -3.83
C GLY A 34 19.18 -48.32 -3.83
N GLN A 35 19.61 -47.19 -4.39
CA GLN A 35 20.99 -46.70 -4.24
C GLN A 35 20.98 -45.17 -4.11
N THR A 36 21.32 -44.68 -2.91
CA THR A 36 21.60 -43.28 -2.61
C THR A 36 22.92 -42.84 -3.26
N PRO A 37 22.99 -41.70 -3.97
CA PRO A 37 24.25 -41.18 -4.48
C PRO A 37 25.14 -40.64 -3.36
N ALA A 38 26.45 -40.89 -3.47
CA ALA A 38 27.49 -40.33 -2.61
C ALA A 38 27.61 -38.79 -2.81
N PRO A 39 27.88 -38.00 -1.75
CA PRO A 39 28.00 -36.56 -1.86
C PRO A 39 29.32 -36.12 -2.52
N ALA A 40 29.22 -35.12 -3.41
CA ALA A 40 30.34 -34.47 -4.10
C ALA A 40 31.08 -33.46 -3.19
N PRO A 41 32.39 -33.20 -3.42
CA PRO A 41 33.24 -32.42 -2.52
C PRO A 41 33.06 -30.91 -2.66
N ALA A 42 33.11 -30.21 -1.52
CA ALA A 42 33.04 -28.74 -1.41
C ALA A 42 34.41 -28.06 -1.62
N PRO A 43 34.47 -26.79 -2.06
CA PRO A 43 35.71 -26.10 -2.39
C PRO A 43 36.53 -25.70 -1.14
N THR A 44 37.85 -25.73 -1.29
CA THR A 44 38.84 -25.36 -0.27
C THR A 44 39.11 -23.84 -0.28
N PRO A 45 39.09 -23.14 0.87
CA PRO A 45 39.57 -21.76 0.97
C PRO A 45 41.07 -21.69 1.34
N THR A 46 41.80 -20.82 0.65
CA THR A 46 43.21 -20.47 0.90
C THR A 46 43.37 -19.67 2.21
N GLN A 47 44.35 -20.04 3.03
CA GLN A 47 44.73 -19.32 4.27
C GLN A 47 45.60 -18.09 4.00
N GLY A 48 45.39 -17.05 4.82
CA GLY A 48 46.34 -15.98 5.15
C GLY A 48 45.94 -15.35 6.50
N SER A 49 46.84 -15.47 7.48
CA SER A 49 46.74 -15.12 8.92
C SER A 49 46.65 -13.59 9.20
N THR A 50 46.32 -13.02 10.37
CA THR A 50 46.42 -13.34 11.81
C THR A 50 45.51 -12.36 12.59
N GLY A 51 44.96 -12.74 13.76
CA GLY A 51 44.43 -11.77 14.73
C GLY A 51 43.45 -12.29 15.79
N ASP A 52 43.99 -13.05 16.75
CA ASP A 52 43.67 -13.13 18.19
C ASP A 52 42.23 -13.26 18.75
N GLY A 53 42.08 -14.18 19.73
CA GLY A 53 41.06 -14.08 20.78
C GLY A 53 39.83 -15.01 20.74
N GLY A 54 40.02 -16.34 20.66
CA GLY A 54 38.95 -17.33 20.88
C GLY A 54 39.13 -18.10 22.19
N THR A 55 38.11 -18.08 23.06
CA THR A 55 37.92 -19.13 24.09
C THR A 55 36.45 -19.53 24.13
N THR A 56 36.14 -20.67 23.51
CA THR A 56 34.93 -21.47 23.75
C THR A 56 35.19 -22.50 24.85
N PRO A 57 34.18 -22.91 25.63
CA PRO A 57 34.38 -23.67 26.87
C PRO A 57 34.57 -25.17 26.62
N SER A 58 35.48 -25.77 27.40
CA SER A 58 35.64 -27.23 27.55
C SER A 58 34.59 -27.82 28.51
N PRO A 59 34.26 -29.14 28.39
CA PRO A 59 33.26 -29.80 29.22
C PRO A 59 33.79 -30.01 30.65
N VAL A 60 32.96 -29.68 31.64
CA VAL A 60 33.32 -29.77 33.06
C VAL A 60 33.03 -31.18 33.60
N SER A 61 34.02 -31.69 34.30
CA SER A 61 34.08 -32.97 35.00
C SER A 61 32.99 -33.13 36.07
N THR A 62 32.54 -34.37 36.25
CA THR A 62 31.66 -34.83 37.33
C THR A 62 32.18 -34.45 38.71
N ALA A 63 31.39 -33.71 39.48
CA ALA A 63 31.67 -33.36 40.87
C ALA A 63 31.17 -34.46 41.82
N ALA A 64 32.02 -34.83 42.78
CA ALA A 64 31.74 -35.78 43.84
C ALA A 64 30.67 -35.26 44.81
N ALA A 65 29.89 -36.20 45.37
CA ALA A 65 28.81 -35.94 46.31
C ALA A 65 29.33 -35.34 47.64
N LEU A 66 28.72 -34.23 48.05
CA LEU A 66 28.86 -33.65 49.40
C LEU A 66 27.84 -34.28 50.37
N PRO A 67 28.12 -34.34 51.69
CA PRO A 67 27.22 -34.94 52.66
C PRO A 67 25.93 -34.13 52.81
N ALA A 68 24.80 -34.82 52.99
CA ALA A 68 23.50 -34.20 53.19
C ALA A 68 23.44 -33.40 54.50
N LEU A 69 23.09 -32.11 54.40
CA LEU A 69 22.69 -31.29 55.55
C LEU A 69 21.22 -31.58 55.91
N PRO A 70 20.85 -31.55 57.19
CA PRO A 70 19.48 -31.81 57.62
C PRO A 70 18.51 -30.72 57.10
N PRO A 71 17.24 -31.06 56.84
CA PRO A 71 16.29 -30.14 56.25
C PRO A 71 15.96 -28.97 57.19
N LEU A 72 16.28 -27.75 56.75
CA LEU A 72 15.75 -26.52 57.34
C LEU A 72 14.30 -26.36 56.88
N VAL A 73 13.36 -26.49 57.82
CA VAL A 73 11.96 -26.12 57.62
C VAL A 73 11.89 -24.60 57.53
N LEU A 74 11.91 -24.06 56.32
CA LEU A 74 11.58 -22.66 56.07
C LEU A 74 10.05 -22.51 56.02
N PRO A 75 9.46 -21.58 56.79
CA PRO A 75 8.02 -21.34 56.71
C PRO A 75 7.65 -20.86 55.31
N THR A 76 6.66 -21.50 54.70
CA THR A 76 6.06 -21.08 53.43
C THR A 76 5.50 -19.66 53.61
N PRO A 77 5.95 -18.65 52.85
CA PRO A 77 5.38 -17.31 52.98
C PRO A 77 3.92 -17.36 52.55
N THR A 78 3.03 -16.95 53.45
CA THR A 78 1.62 -16.72 53.12
C THR A 78 1.56 -15.51 52.18
N PRO A 79 0.92 -15.60 51.00
CA PRO A 79 0.80 -14.45 50.11
C PRO A 79 0.03 -13.34 50.83
N THR A 80 0.75 -12.28 51.20
CA THR A 80 0.14 -11.06 51.71
C THR A 80 -0.43 -10.32 50.49
N PRO A 81 -1.70 -9.91 50.49
CA PRO A 81 -2.23 -9.11 49.38
C PRO A 81 -1.39 -7.84 49.29
N SER A 82 -0.60 -7.74 48.22
CA SER A 82 0.03 -6.46 47.87
C SER A 82 -1.11 -5.49 47.57
N PRO A 83 -1.12 -4.28 48.15
CA PRO A 83 -2.12 -3.30 47.79
C PRO A 83 -2.06 -3.11 46.28
N THR A 84 -3.18 -3.32 45.59
CA THR A 84 -3.29 -3.00 44.18
C THR A 84 -2.92 -1.53 44.05
N PRO A 85 -1.82 -1.18 43.36
CA PRO A 85 -1.39 0.22 43.25
C PRO A 85 -2.54 1.05 42.69
N ASP A 86 -2.75 2.23 43.25
CA ASP A 86 -3.81 3.14 42.78
C ASP A 86 -3.56 3.49 41.30
N ALA A 87 -4.63 3.75 40.53
CA ALA A 87 -4.54 4.07 39.11
C ALA A 87 -3.54 5.22 38.80
N ALA A 88 -3.38 6.19 39.70
CA ALA A 88 -2.39 7.26 39.59
C ALA A 88 -0.94 6.77 39.81
N GLN A 89 -0.73 5.77 40.69
CA GLN A 89 0.56 5.12 40.87
C GLN A 89 0.91 4.20 39.71
N LEU A 90 -0.05 3.43 39.17
CA LEU A 90 0.13 2.66 37.93
C LEU A 90 0.45 3.55 36.73
N ALA A 91 -0.20 4.71 36.61
CA ALA A 91 0.07 5.69 35.55
C ALA A 91 1.49 6.32 35.63
N LEU A 92 2.14 6.28 36.81
CA LEU A 92 3.55 6.67 36.97
C LEU A 92 4.52 5.57 36.52
N TYR A 93 4.09 4.30 36.54
CA TYR A 93 4.87 3.15 36.06
C TYR A 93 4.67 2.82 34.57
N GLU A 94 3.61 3.32 33.93
CA GLU A 94 3.24 2.92 32.56
C GLU A 94 4.13 3.52 31.45
N MET A 95 4.66 4.73 31.60
CA MET A 95 5.69 5.26 30.70
C MET A 95 6.28 6.58 31.25
N PRO A 96 7.61 6.66 31.46
CA PRO A 96 8.26 7.91 31.83
C PRO A 96 7.93 9.05 30.86
N ALA A 97 7.94 10.30 31.33
CA ALA A 97 7.59 11.46 30.49
C ALA A 97 8.42 11.55 29.19
N PHE A 98 9.70 11.15 29.23
CA PHE A 98 10.58 11.12 28.06
C PHE A 98 10.20 10.04 27.04
N ALA A 99 9.49 9.00 27.46
CA ALA A 99 9.04 7.91 26.60
C ALA A 99 7.65 8.17 25.98
N ARG A 100 6.92 9.19 26.47
CA ARG A 100 5.61 9.59 25.96
C ARG A 100 5.74 10.32 24.62
N ARG A 101 4.85 9.99 23.69
CA ARG A 101 4.79 10.64 22.39
C ARG A 101 4.09 11.98 22.52
N SER A 102 4.77 13.03 22.07
CA SER A 102 4.24 14.39 22.10
C SER A 102 3.12 14.59 21.07
N LEU A 103 2.03 15.23 21.47
CA LEU A 103 1.00 15.70 20.54
C LEU A 103 1.43 16.95 19.74
N ALA A 104 2.57 17.56 20.07
CA ALA A 104 3.10 18.69 19.30
C ALA A 104 3.66 18.24 17.95
N GLN A 105 4.09 16.98 17.82
CA GLN A 105 4.64 16.43 16.60
C GLN A 105 4.25 14.96 16.44
N VAL A 106 3.40 14.65 15.45
CA VAL A 106 2.80 13.31 15.31
C VAL A 106 3.14 12.69 13.96
N GLY A 107 3.54 11.42 13.99
CA GLY A 107 3.70 10.58 12.80
C GLY A 107 4.89 9.63 12.89
N PRO A 108 4.84 8.50 12.16
CA PRO A 108 5.86 7.45 12.28
C PRO A 108 7.19 7.84 11.62
N VAL A 109 7.18 8.53 10.48
CA VAL A 109 8.38 8.71 9.64
C VAL A 109 9.04 10.07 9.86
N ALA A 110 10.24 10.13 10.42
CA ALA A 110 10.98 11.39 10.53
C ALA A 110 11.54 11.87 9.18
N ALA A 111 11.87 13.15 9.07
CA ALA A 111 12.44 13.72 7.84
C ALA A 111 13.71 12.98 7.36
N GLY A 112 14.60 12.61 8.30
CA GLY A 112 15.82 11.84 8.01
C GLY A 112 15.57 10.39 7.58
N GLU A 113 14.35 9.87 7.77
CA GLU A 113 13.92 8.51 7.41
C GLU A 113 13.12 8.49 6.10
N GLY A 114 13.20 9.57 5.31
CA GLY A 114 12.43 9.74 4.08
C GLY A 114 11.08 10.43 4.26
N GLY A 115 10.77 10.95 5.46
CA GLY A 115 9.66 11.87 5.67
C GLY A 115 9.88 13.23 4.99
N VAL A 116 8.88 14.10 5.07
CA VAL A 116 9.04 15.53 4.76
C VAL A 116 9.43 16.30 6.03
N SER A 117 9.82 17.57 5.89
CA SER A 117 10.15 18.42 7.04
C SER A 117 9.00 18.50 8.04
N ALA A 118 9.32 18.55 9.34
CA ALA A 118 8.33 18.60 10.40
C ALA A 118 7.44 19.85 10.31
N ASP A 119 7.97 20.96 9.80
CA ASP A 119 7.30 22.23 9.60
C ASP A 119 6.69 22.39 8.19
N ALA A 120 6.46 21.31 7.44
CA ALA A 120 5.99 21.36 6.05
C ALA A 120 4.70 22.18 5.83
N PHE A 121 3.86 22.35 6.86
CA PHE A 121 2.66 23.20 6.79
C PHE A 121 2.88 24.67 7.16
N GLY A 122 4.06 25.03 7.65
CA GLY A 122 4.41 26.37 8.10
C GLY A 122 3.37 26.95 9.06
N ARG A 123 2.76 28.07 8.66
CA ARG A 123 1.76 28.81 9.45
C ARG A 123 0.30 28.54 9.04
N ALA A 124 0.05 27.50 8.24
CA ALA A 124 -1.30 27.16 7.79
C ALA A 124 -2.29 26.96 8.96
N ASP A 125 -3.55 27.35 8.76
CA ASP A 125 -4.63 27.04 9.71
C ASP A 125 -4.89 25.53 9.73
N GLY A 126 -4.73 24.88 10.87
CA GLY A 126 -5.01 23.46 11.01
C GLY A 126 -6.43 23.09 10.58
N ARG A 127 -7.42 23.94 10.87
CA ARG A 127 -8.83 23.69 10.51
C ARG A 127 -9.01 23.69 8.99
N TYR A 128 -8.26 24.54 8.28
CA TYR A 128 -8.25 24.56 6.82
C TYR A 128 -7.64 23.26 6.26
N LEU A 129 -6.51 22.82 6.82
CA LEU A 129 -5.86 21.56 6.41
C LEU A 129 -6.77 20.34 6.66
N GLU A 130 -7.47 20.29 7.79
CA GLU A 130 -8.45 19.24 8.06
C GLU A 130 -9.59 19.24 7.03
N VAL A 131 -10.07 20.41 6.61
CA VAL A 131 -11.12 20.50 5.58
C VAL A 131 -10.61 20.02 4.22
N LEU A 132 -9.40 20.40 3.84
CA LEU A 132 -8.77 19.90 2.61
C LEU A 132 -8.67 18.37 2.65
N MET A 133 -8.15 17.79 3.73
CA MET A 133 -8.04 16.34 3.87
C MET A 133 -9.40 15.64 3.84
N ARG A 134 -10.43 16.17 4.50
CA ARG A 134 -11.78 15.60 4.48
C ARG A 134 -12.43 15.61 3.12
N ARG A 135 -12.21 16.69 2.34
CA ARG A 135 -12.87 16.91 1.04
C ARG A 135 -12.11 16.30 -0.14
N LEU A 136 -10.84 15.96 0.05
CA LEU A 136 -10.03 15.32 -0.99
C LEU A 136 -10.51 13.89 -1.22
N SER A 137 -11.03 13.59 -2.39
CA SER A 137 -11.43 12.26 -2.87
C SER A 137 -10.23 11.50 -3.45
N ALA A 138 -10.14 10.22 -3.11
CA ALA A 138 -9.15 9.28 -3.64
C ALA A 138 -9.89 8.10 -4.32
N PRO A 139 -9.27 7.39 -5.28
CA PRO A 139 -7.88 7.53 -5.75
C PRO A 139 -7.67 8.78 -6.62
N LEU A 140 -6.44 9.26 -6.67
CA LEU A 140 -6.01 10.30 -7.60
C LEU A 140 -5.57 9.66 -8.92
N PRO A 141 -5.68 10.37 -10.06
CA PRO A 141 -5.27 9.85 -11.36
C PRO A 141 -3.74 9.70 -11.46
N SER A 142 -2.97 10.43 -10.62
CA SER A 142 -1.52 10.32 -10.57
C SER A 142 -1.04 9.47 -9.40
N ARG A 143 -0.34 8.39 -9.74
CA ARG A 143 0.46 7.57 -8.82
C ARG A 143 1.48 8.39 -8.06
N TRP A 144 2.21 9.27 -8.75
CA TRP A 144 3.25 10.08 -8.13
C TRP A 144 2.69 11.11 -7.16
N MET A 145 1.52 11.69 -7.47
CA MET A 145 0.80 12.55 -6.52
C MET A 145 0.34 11.74 -5.30
N SER A 146 -0.19 10.53 -5.47
CA SER A 146 -0.57 9.64 -4.36
C SER A 146 0.62 9.27 -3.47
N ILE A 147 1.78 8.94 -4.06
CA ILE A 147 3.02 8.63 -3.32
C ILE A 147 3.48 9.86 -2.52
N THR A 148 3.48 11.04 -3.14
CA THR A 148 3.87 12.30 -2.50
C THR A 148 2.94 12.64 -1.34
N LEU A 149 1.63 12.48 -1.56
CA LEU A 149 0.60 12.71 -0.55
C LEU A 149 0.75 11.72 0.61
N ARG A 150 0.96 10.42 0.35
CA ARG A 150 1.23 9.43 1.39
C ARG A 150 2.47 9.79 2.20
N ARG A 151 3.56 10.17 1.54
CA ARG A 151 4.81 10.58 2.21
C ARG A 151 4.54 11.73 3.18
N LEU A 152 3.83 12.77 2.74
CA LEU A 152 3.39 13.86 3.61
C LEU A 152 2.55 13.34 4.78
N LEU A 153 1.47 12.60 4.50
CA LEU A 153 0.51 12.15 5.50
C LEU A 153 1.07 11.14 6.50
N ALA A 154 2.17 10.44 6.18
CA ALA A 154 2.85 9.53 7.09
C ALA A 154 4.04 10.17 7.84
N SER A 155 4.44 11.39 7.47
CA SER A 155 5.60 12.06 8.08
C SER A 155 5.36 12.52 9.51
N ARG A 156 6.41 12.65 10.32
CA ARG A 156 6.33 13.20 11.67
C ARG A 156 6.25 14.72 11.60
N LEU A 157 5.03 15.25 11.61
CA LEU A 157 4.74 16.66 11.36
C LEU A 157 4.37 17.38 12.64
N ASN A 158 4.75 18.66 12.73
CA ASN A 158 4.27 19.58 13.76
C ASN A 158 2.74 19.69 13.65
N THR A 159 2.07 19.63 14.79
CA THR A 159 0.63 19.85 14.87
C THR A 159 0.33 21.31 14.50
N PRO A 160 -0.47 21.56 13.44
CA PRO A 160 -0.81 22.92 13.04
C PRO A 160 -1.58 23.67 14.13
N ALA A 161 -1.56 25.00 14.08
CA ALA A 161 -2.31 25.82 15.02
C ALA A 161 -3.83 25.58 14.90
N ARG A 162 -4.55 25.73 16.03
CA ARG A 162 -6.02 25.64 16.15
C ARG A 162 -6.63 24.25 15.95
N VAL A 163 -5.83 23.19 16.00
CA VAL A 163 -6.30 21.79 16.02
C VAL A 163 -5.58 20.99 17.10
N ASN A 164 -6.22 19.92 17.57
CA ASN A 164 -5.60 18.96 18.47
C ASN A 164 -4.72 17.98 17.66
N GLY A 165 -3.55 17.60 18.18
CA GLY A 165 -2.61 16.70 17.48
C GLY A 165 -3.17 15.32 17.19
N ALA A 166 -3.97 14.75 18.09
CA ALA A 166 -4.64 13.46 17.87
C ALA A 166 -5.76 13.57 16.82
N ASP A 167 -6.54 14.65 16.83
CA ASP A 167 -7.58 14.88 15.82
C ASP A 167 -6.99 15.14 14.42
N PHE A 168 -5.84 15.81 14.37
CA PHE A 168 -5.10 16.01 13.13
C PHE A 168 -4.49 14.71 12.61
N ALA A 169 -3.97 13.86 13.50
CA ALA A 169 -3.54 12.50 13.15
C ALA A 169 -4.71 11.65 12.63
N ALA A 170 -5.91 11.83 13.19
CA ALA A 170 -7.11 11.15 12.72
C ALA A 170 -7.47 11.55 11.28
N GLU A 171 -7.40 12.83 10.91
CA GLU A 171 -7.66 13.27 9.52
C GLU A 171 -6.65 12.71 8.52
N ARG A 172 -5.38 12.64 8.93
CA ARG A 172 -4.32 12.04 8.12
C ARG A 172 -4.54 10.54 7.93
N ALA A 173 -4.84 9.83 9.02
CA ALA A 173 -5.17 8.40 8.97
C ALA A 173 -6.42 8.13 8.12
N TRP A 174 -7.44 8.98 8.23
CA TRP A 174 -8.66 8.87 7.42
C TRP A 174 -8.39 9.01 5.93
N LEU A 175 -7.59 10.01 5.54
CA LEU A 175 -7.24 10.20 4.14
C LEU A 175 -6.37 9.05 3.61
N LEU A 176 -5.40 8.58 4.39
CA LEU A 176 -4.61 7.38 4.05
C LEU A 176 -5.51 6.15 3.83
N LEU A 177 -6.51 5.92 4.70
CA LEU A 177 -7.45 4.80 4.52
C LEU A 177 -8.22 4.89 3.20
N ARG A 178 -8.70 6.08 2.84
CA ARG A 178 -9.41 6.31 1.57
C ARG A 178 -8.50 6.25 0.34
N MET A 179 -7.19 6.43 0.52
CA MET A 179 -6.18 6.15 -0.52
C MET A 179 -5.84 4.66 -0.65
N GLY A 180 -6.33 3.80 0.25
CA GLY A 180 -5.98 2.37 0.30
C GLY A 180 -4.75 2.06 1.16
N GLU A 181 -4.18 3.05 1.84
CA GLU A 181 -2.92 2.98 2.61
C GLU A 181 -3.14 2.55 4.07
N ALA A 182 -3.75 1.39 4.26
CA ALA A 182 -4.18 0.92 5.58
C ALA A 182 -3.03 0.79 6.59
N VAL A 183 -1.86 0.29 6.15
CA VAL A 183 -0.69 0.13 7.02
C VAL A 183 -0.12 1.47 7.48
N ALA A 184 -0.04 2.45 6.58
CA ALA A 184 0.41 3.80 6.93
C ALA A 184 -0.62 4.51 7.83
N ALA A 185 -1.91 4.33 7.57
CA ALA A 185 -2.97 4.88 8.41
C ALA A 185 -2.89 4.36 9.86
N ARG A 186 -2.71 3.04 10.02
CA ARG A 186 -2.48 2.43 11.33
C ARG A 186 -1.25 3.03 12.00
N ALA A 187 -0.13 3.14 11.30
CA ALA A 187 1.11 3.68 11.87
C ALA A 187 0.96 5.14 12.34
N VAL A 188 0.20 5.96 11.59
CA VAL A 188 -0.13 7.34 12.01
C VAL A 188 -1.02 7.34 13.25
N ALA A 189 -2.08 6.52 13.28
CA ALA A 189 -2.97 6.44 14.44
C ALA A 189 -2.23 5.97 15.70
N GLN A 190 -1.38 4.94 15.56
CA GLN A 190 -0.55 4.39 16.62
C GLN A 190 0.63 5.30 17.01
N SER A 191 0.85 6.43 16.34
CA SER A 191 1.83 7.44 16.77
C SER A 191 1.30 8.33 17.91
N VAL A 192 0.05 8.14 18.33
CA VAL A 192 -0.55 8.79 19.49
C VAL A 192 -0.68 7.78 20.62
N ASP A 193 -0.23 8.17 21.81
CA ASP A 193 -0.33 7.30 22.99
C ASP A 193 -1.81 7.07 23.37
N PRO A 194 -2.19 5.85 23.82
CA PRO A 194 -3.58 5.50 24.13
C PRO A 194 -4.31 6.48 25.05
N GLY A 195 -3.62 7.03 26.07
CA GLY A 195 -4.20 8.02 26.99
C GLY A 195 -4.55 9.37 26.36
N ASN A 196 -3.99 9.67 25.18
CA ASN A 196 -4.21 10.90 24.41
C ASN A 196 -5.19 10.71 23.24
N VAL A 197 -5.74 9.50 23.05
CA VAL A 197 -6.65 9.21 21.95
C VAL A 197 -7.98 9.93 22.16
N THR A 198 -8.36 10.75 21.17
CA THR A 198 -9.66 11.43 21.12
C THR A 198 -10.74 10.51 20.53
N PRO A 199 -12.04 10.81 20.71
CA PRO A 199 -13.10 10.03 20.07
C PRO A 199 -12.98 9.94 18.55
N LYS A 200 -12.55 11.03 17.90
CA LYS A 200 -12.29 11.08 16.45
C LYS A 200 -11.16 10.12 16.06
N LEU A 201 -10.06 10.13 16.81
CA LEU A 201 -8.94 9.22 16.56
C LEU A 201 -9.31 7.76 16.85
N ALA A 202 -10.12 7.48 17.88
CA ALA A 202 -10.62 6.13 18.16
C ALA A 202 -11.39 5.56 16.96
N GLN A 203 -12.30 6.34 16.34
CA GLN A 203 -13.00 5.89 15.13
C GLN A 203 -12.02 5.51 14.02
N MET A 204 -11.02 6.35 13.75
CA MET A 204 -10.03 6.10 12.69
C MET A 204 -9.08 4.96 13.03
N TRP A 205 -8.78 4.74 14.32
CA TRP A 205 -8.02 3.60 14.79
C TRP A 205 -8.76 2.29 14.49
N MET A 206 -10.06 2.22 14.80
CA MET A 206 -10.86 1.04 14.49
C MET A 206 -10.90 0.77 12.99
N GLN A 207 -11.13 1.81 12.18
CA GLN A 207 -11.11 1.66 10.73
C GLN A 207 -9.75 1.17 10.21
N ALA A 208 -8.64 1.68 10.76
CA ALA A 208 -7.29 1.28 10.35
C ALA A 208 -6.98 -0.17 10.73
N ALA A 209 -7.34 -0.60 11.94
CA ALA A 209 -7.18 -1.98 12.40
C ALA A 209 -7.99 -2.96 11.53
N LEU A 210 -9.24 -2.62 11.21
CA LEU A 210 -10.08 -3.44 10.33
C LEU A 210 -9.58 -3.45 8.89
N ALA A 211 -9.09 -2.32 8.37
CA ALA A 211 -8.58 -2.24 7.00
C ALA A 211 -7.34 -3.13 6.77
N ILE A 212 -6.48 -3.30 7.79
CA ILE A 212 -5.34 -4.24 7.72
C ILE A 212 -5.70 -5.67 8.17
N ALA A 213 -6.98 -5.96 8.43
CA ALA A 213 -7.46 -7.25 8.93
C ALA A 213 -6.81 -7.68 10.25
N ASP A 214 -6.66 -6.76 11.20
CA ASP A 214 -6.07 -6.99 12.52
C ASP A 214 -7.05 -6.58 13.64
N PRO A 215 -8.00 -7.46 14.02
CA PRO A 215 -8.90 -7.18 15.13
C PRO A 215 -8.19 -7.09 16.49
N ALA A 216 -7.00 -7.69 16.65
CA ALA A 216 -6.21 -7.58 17.88
C ALA A 216 -5.69 -6.14 18.09
N GLY A 217 -5.47 -5.40 17.00
CA GLY A 217 -5.15 -3.97 17.03
C GLY A 217 -6.19 -3.09 17.73
N LEU A 218 -7.41 -3.59 17.98
CA LEU A 218 -8.44 -2.90 18.76
C LEU A 218 -8.19 -3.01 20.27
N CYS A 219 -7.52 -4.06 20.74
CA CYS A 219 -7.44 -4.37 22.17
C CYS A 219 -6.69 -3.33 22.98
N THR A 220 -5.75 -2.60 22.35
CA THR A 220 -5.10 -1.45 22.96
C THR A 220 -6.10 -0.40 23.46
N LEU A 221 -7.17 -0.13 22.72
CA LEU A 221 -8.14 0.92 23.08
C LEU A 221 -9.44 0.38 23.68
N ALA A 222 -9.80 -0.87 23.40
CA ALA A 222 -11.06 -1.48 23.83
C ALA A 222 -11.23 -1.54 25.36
N GLN A 223 -10.11 -1.49 26.11
CA GLN A 223 -10.09 -1.46 27.58
C GLN A 223 -10.19 -0.06 28.19
N PHE A 224 -10.00 1.01 27.40
CA PHE A 224 -10.06 2.38 27.92
C PHE A 224 -11.52 2.81 28.10
N PRO A 225 -11.98 3.18 29.32
CA PRO A 225 -13.40 3.45 29.57
C PRO A 225 -14.02 4.51 28.65
N ARG A 226 -13.25 5.52 28.25
CA ARG A 226 -13.70 6.59 27.34
C ARG A 226 -13.97 6.09 25.91
N VAL A 227 -13.35 4.99 25.50
CA VAL A 227 -13.46 4.41 24.14
C VAL A 227 -14.37 3.18 24.16
N ALA A 228 -14.21 2.32 25.17
CA ALA A 228 -14.84 1.01 25.30
C ALA A 228 -16.36 1.01 25.06
N GLU A 229 -17.07 2.03 25.54
CA GLU A 229 -18.54 2.16 25.40
C GLU A 229 -18.97 3.26 24.43
N SER A 230 -18.04 3.84 23.67
CA SER A 230 -18.32 5.00 22.80
C SER A 230 -19.11 4.66 21.54
N GLU A 231 -18.92 3.46 20.97
CA GLU A 231 -19.63 3.01 19.78
C GLU A 231 -19.84 1.48 19.77
N PRO A 232 -20.83 0.96 19.00
CA PRO A 232 -21.12 -0.47 18.92
C PRO A 232 -19.90 -1.35 18.62
N GLY A 233 -19.02 -0.89 17.73
CA GLY A 233 -17.77 -1.59 17.36
C GLY A 233 -16.83 -1.80 18.55
N TRP A 234 -16.64 -0.78 19.41
CA TRP A 234 -15.81 -0.91 20.61
C TRP A 234 -16.41 -1.83 21.67
N ILE A 235 -17.74 -1.86 21.79
CA ILE A 235 -18.41 -2.81 22.69
C ILE A 235 -18.20 -4.25 22.20
N ALA A 236 -18.26 -4.49 20.89
CA ALA A 236 -17.94 -5.79 20.30
C ALA A 236 -16.44 -6.14 20.41
N ALA A 237 -15.55 -5.15 20.28
CA ALA A 237 -14.11 -5.32 20.44
C ALA A 237 -13.74 -5.84 21.83
N GLN A 238 -14.41 -5.42 22.90
CA GLN A 238 -14.20 -5.97 24.25
C GLN A 238 -14.37 -7.50 24.27
N ALA A 239 -15.41 -8.03 23.61
CA ALA A 239 -15.64 -9.48 23.53
C ALA A 239 -14.56 -10.20 22.72
N MET A 240 -14.15 -9.61 21.59
CA MET A 240 -13.06 -10.15 20.76
C MET A 240 -11.73 -10.18 21.52
N CYS A 241 -11.41 -9.12 22.23
CA CYS A 241 -10.17 -9.01 23.02
C CYS A 241 -10.13 -9.99 24.20
N ALA A 242 -11.25 -10.17 24.89
CA ALA A 242 -11.38 -11.23 25.89
C ALA A 242 -11.14 -12.62 25.26
N GLY A 243 -11.68 -12.88 24.06
CA GLY A 243 -11.46 -14.15 23.35
C GLY A 243 -10.00 -14.38 22.97
N LEU A 244 -9.32 -13.35 22.45
CA LEU A 244 -7.91 -13.40 22.05
C LEU A 244 -6.95 -13.58 23.24
N THR A 245 -7.36 -13.18 24.44
CA THR A 245 -6.58 -13.31 25.69
C THR A 245 -6.96 -14.54 26.51
N GLY A 246 -7.94 -15.33 26.06
CA GLY A 246 -8.42 -16.52 26.76
C GLY A 246 -9.37 -16.23 27.94
N GLU A 247 -9.85 -15.00 28.08
CA GLU A 247 -10.83 -14.61 29.10
C GLU A 247 -12.26 -15.09 28.77
N PRO A 248 -13.14 -15.28 29.78
CA PRO A 248 -14.52 -15.71 29.56
C PRO A 248 -15.34 -14.72 28.71
N THR A 249 -15.72 -15.13 27.50
CA THR A 249 -16.46 -14.27 26.55
C THR A 249 -17.98 -14.39 26.61
N ARG A 250 -18.52 -15.46 27.22
CA ARG A 250 -19.97 -15.72 27.28
C ARG A 250 -20.82 -14.53 27.77
N PRO A 251 -20.48 -13.83 28.89
CA PRO A 251 -21.27 -12.69 29.34
C PRO A 251 -21.18 -11.51 28.36
N LEU A 252 -20.04 -11.29 27.72
CA LEU A 252 -19.83 -10.22 26.75
C LEU A 252 -20.64 -10.48 25.47
N VAL A 253 -20.62 -11.71 24.94
CA VAL A 253 -21.43 -12.11 23.80
C VAL A 253 -22.94 -12.00 24.11
N GLN A 254 -23.36 -12.36 25.32
CA GLN A 254 -24.74 -12.17 25.75
C GLN A 254 -25.11 -10.68 25.86
N LYS A 255 -24.19 -9.81 26.31
CA LYS A 255 -24.35 -8.34 26.31
C LYS A 255 -24.57 -7.82 24.88
N LEU A 256 -23.78 -8.28 23.90
CA LEU A 256 -23.93 -7.89 22.50
C LEU A 256 -25.31 -8.25 21.94
N ARG A 257 -25.77 -9.48 22.19
CA ARG A 257 -27.10 -9.96 21.75
C ARG A 257 -28.23 -9.18 22.43
N ARG A 258 -28.18 -9.02 23.76
CA ARG A 258 -29.22 -8.33 24.54
C ARG A 258 -29.36 -6.87 24.14
N ARG A 259 -28.24 -6.17 23.92
CA ARG A 259 -28.22 -4.76 23.50
C ARG A 259 -28.38 -4.56 21.99
N ARG A 260 -28.52 -5.64 21.21
CA ARG A 260 -28.62 -5.60 19.74
C ARG A 260 -27.47 -4.82 19.09
N ILE A 261 -26.27 -4.94 19.65
CA ILE A 261 -25.05 -4.25 19.18
C ILE A 261 -24.60 -4.80 17.82
N ALA A 262 -24.68 -6.10 17.65
CA ALA A 262 -24.41 -6.80 16.41
C ALA A 262 -25.38 -7.97 16.24
N SER A 263 -25.74 -8.28 15.01
CA SER A 263 -26.62 -9.40 14.64
C SER A 263 -26.20 -10.00 13.31
N GLY A 264 -26.67 -11.22 13.01
CA GLY A 264 -26.37 -11.90 11.75
C GLY A 264 -24.86 -12.03 11.52
N VAL A 265 -24.45 -11.74 10.28
CA VAL A 265 -23.05 -11.87 9.82
C VAL A 265 -22.07 -11.06 10.66
N ASP A 266 -22.43 -9.84 11.08
CA ASP A 266 -21.52 -8.98 11.85
C ASP A 266 -21.21 -9.57 13.23
N LEU A 267 -22.19 -10.23 13.87
CA LEU A 267 -21.97 -10.96 15.12
C LEU A 267 -21.24 -12.29 14.87
N GLN A 268 -21.59 -13.03 13.82
CA GLN A 268 -20.93 -14.30 13.48
C GLN A 268 -19.43 -14.11 13.22
N LEU A 269 -19.07 -13.06 12.48
CA LEU A 269 -17.67 -12.70 12.23
C LEU A 269 -16.93 -12.34 13.54
N ALA A 270 -17.56 -11.56 14.42
CA ALA A 270 -16.98 -11.25 15.74
C ALA A 270 -16.79 -12.51 16.60
N GLN A 271 -17.77 -13.41 16.58
CA GLN A 271 -17.67 -14.69 17.28
C GLN A 271 -16.59 -15.59 16.67
N LYS A 272 -16.33 -15.51 15.37
CA LYS A 272 -15.24 -16.24 14.72
C LYS A 272 -13.86 -15.77 15.18
N VAL A 273 -13.68 -14.46 15.37
CA VAL A 273 -12.47 -13.90 16.00
C VAL A 273 -12.34 -14.38 17.44
N ILE A 274 -13.43 -14.33 18.22
CA ILE A 274 -13.45 -14.85 19.59
C ILE A 274 -13.01 -16.32 19.63
N GLY A 275 -13.49 -17.13 18.69
CA GLY A 275 -13.18 -18.55 18.63
C GLY A 275 -11.83 -18.91 18.01
N ALA A 276 -11.15 -17.95 17.37
CA ALA A 276 -9.78 -18.14 16.89
C ALA A 276 -8.73 -17.99 18.00
N GLY A 277 -9.03 -17.21 19.05
CA GLY A 277 -8.12 -16.95 20.17
C GLY A 277 -8.21 -17.95 21.33
N ALA A 278 -9.39 -18.55 21.53
CA ALA A 278 -9.60 -19.64 22.46
C ALA A 278 -9.66 -20.95 21.69
N ASN A 279 -9.23 -22.07 22.28
CA ASN A 279 -9.54 -23.43 21.82
C ASN A 279 -11.06 -23.75 21.92
N SER A 280 -11.92 -22.80 21.53
CA SER A 280 -13.36 -23.01 21.48
C SER A 280 -13.65 -23.77 20.19
N GLY A 281 -14.03 -25.04 20.30
CA GLY A 281 -14.41 -25.89 19.16
C GLY A 281 -15.72 -25.47 18.46
N GLN A 282 -16.06 -24.18 18.45
CA GLN A 282 -17.29 -23.67 17.86
C GLN A 282 -17.05 -23.29 16.40
N ALA A 283 -17.39 -24.20 15.49
CA ALA A 283 -17.37 -23.94 14.05
C ALA A 283 -18.47 -22.92 13.70
N ILE A 284 -18.07 -21.69 13.35
CA ILE A 284 -18.98 -20.64 12.89
C ILE A 284 -18.86 -20.53 11.37
N THR A 285 -19.93 -20.95 10.69
CA THR A 285 -20.12 -20.75 9.25
C THR A 285 -20.65 -19.34 9.00
N ILE A 286 -20.10 -18.68 7.98
CA ILE A 286 -20.51 -17.34 7.56
C ILE A 286 -21.33 -17.49 6.27
N GLU A 287 -22.59 -17.06 6.33
CA GLU A 287 -23.49 -17.05 5.19
C GLU A 287 -23.51 -15.66 4.56
N TRP A 288 -23.05 -15.55 3.30
CA TRP A 288 -22.95 -14.27 2.60
C TRP A 288 -24.21 -13.90 1.80
N ASP A 289 -25.09 -14.86 1.49
CA ASP A 289 -26.31 -14.64 0.70
C ASP A 289 -27.17 -13.44 1.13
N PRO A 290 -27.42 -13.17 2.43
CA PRO A 290 -28.23 -12.02 2.85
C PRO A 290 -27.43 -10.70 2.88
N VAL A 291 -26.13 -10.71 2.56
CA VAL A 291 -25.25 -9.54 2.64
C VAL A 291 -25.26 -8.79 1.32
N SER A 292 -25.76 -7.56 1.34
CA SER A 292 -25.80 -6.68 0.17
C SER A 292 -24.64 -5.70 0.06
N GLN A 293 -23.86 -5.54 1.13
CA GLN A 293 -22.77 -4.57 1.17
C GLN A 293 -21.61 -5.05 2.04
N LEU A 294 -20.39 -4.88 1.55
CA LEU A 294 -19.18 -5.05 2.34
C LEU A 294 -18.92 -3.80 3.19
N THR A 295 -18.63 -4.00 4.48
CA THR A 295 -18.23 -2.93 5.41
C THR A 295 -16.80 -3.17 5.86
N ALA A 296 -16.13 -2.15 6.42
CA ALA A 296 -14.80 -2.34 7.02
C ALA A 296 -14.81 -3.43 8.11
N TRP A 297 -15.89 -3.53 8.89
CA TRP A 297 -16.10 -4.60 9.87
C TRP A 297 -16.11 -5.98 9.21
N ARG A 298 -16.97 -6.17 8.19
CA ARG A 298 -17.10 -7.44 7.48
C ARG A 298 -15.79 -7.83 6.79
N TRP A 299 -15.17 -6.87 6.09
CA TRP A 299 -13.88 -7.03 5.44
C TRP A 299 -12.80 -7.47 6.44
N GLY A 300 -12.60 -6.68 7.50
CA GLY A 300 -11.50 -6.87 8.43
C GLY A 300 -11.60 -8.18 9.19
N LEU A 301 -12.79 -8.51 9.71
CA LEU A 301 -12.97 -9.73 10.48
C LEU A 301 -12.98 -10.99 9.61
N ALA A 302 -13.58 -10.95 8.40
CA ALA A 302 -13.55 -12.08 7.48
C ALA A 302 -12.11 -12.39 7.06
N THR A 303 -11.38 -11.37 6.61
CA THR A 303 -9.98 -11.51 6.18
C THR A 303 -9.08 -11.97 7.32
N ALA A 304 -9.25 -11.45 8.54
CA ALA A 304 -8.47 -11.85 9.71
C ALA A 304 -8.68 -13.33 10.09
N THR A 305 -9.84 -13.88 9.78
CA THR A 305 -10.23 -15.26 10.13
C THR A 305 -10.18 -16.22 8.95
N GLY A 306 -9.57 -15.81 7.83
CA GLY A 306 -9.44 -16.63 6.62
C GLY A 306 -10.77 -16.94 5.92
N VAL A 307 -11.83 -16.18 6.19
CA VAL A 307 -13.11 -16.32 5.49
C VAL A 307 -13.03 -15.58 4.17
N ALA A 308 -13.14 -16.31 3.07
CA ALA A 308 -13.21 -15.73 1.74
C ALA A 308 -14.44 -14.81 1.62
N VAL A 309 -14.20 -13.59 1.14
CA VAL A 309 -15.25 -12.62 0.81
C VAL A 309 -15.63 -12.80 -0.67
N PRO A 310 -16.90 -13.02 -1.01
CA PRO A 310 -17.36 -13.16 -2.39
C PRO A 310 -17.01 -11.95 -3.26
N ASP A 311 -16.67 -12.20 -4.53
CA ASP A 311 -16.22 -11.14 -5.44
C ASP A 311 -17.27 -10.03 -5.65
N ALA A 312 -18.55 -10.41 -5.73
CA ALA A 312 -19.66 -9.46 -5.86
C ALA A 312 -19.73 -8.43 -4.74
N LEU A 313 -19.24 -8.76 -3.53
CA LEU A 313 -19.22 -7.81 -2.41
C LEU A 313 -18.14 -6.74 -2.55
N TYR A 314 -17.06 -7.00 -3.28
CA TYR A 314 -16.05 -5.96 -3.54
C TYR A 314 -16.57 -4.86 -4.48
N GLU A 315 -17.55 -5.16 -5.32
CA GLU A 315 -18.21 -4.16 -6.19
C GLU A 315 -19.11 -3.19 -5.40
N THR A 316 -19.38 -3.48 -4.11
CA THR A 316 -20.22 -2.64 -3.24
C THR A 316 -19.42 -1.59 -2.45
N VAL A 317 -18.10 -1.59 -2.59
CA VAL A 317 -17.17 -0.72 -1.86
C VAL A 317 -16.29 0.08 -2.82
N GLY A 318 -15.73 1.17 -2.31
CA GLY A 318 -14.82 1.98 -3.08
C GLY A 318 -13.47 1.29 -3.35
N PRO A 319 -12.71 1.81 -4.34
CA PRO A 319 -11.43 1.26 -4.77
C PRO A 319 -10.36 1.16 -3.68
N GLN A 320 -10.48 1.88 -2.56
CA GLN A 320 -9.54 1.78 -1.44
C GLN A 320 -9.39 0.35 -0.90
N VAL A 321 -10.45 -0.46 -0.98
CA VAL A 321 -10.42 -1.86 -0.52
C VAL A 321 -9.48 -2.71 -1.39
N THR A 322 -9.25 -2.32 -2.65
CA THR A 322 -8.23 -2.96 -3.50
C THR A 322 -6.83 -2.81 -2.89
N GLY A 323 -6.51 -1.62 -2.35
CA GLY A 323 -5.27 -1.40 -1.62
C GLY A 323 -5.18 -2.25 -0.34
N TRP A 324 -6.27 -2.37 0.39
CA TRP A 324 -6.34 -3.19 1.61
C TRP A 324 -6.11 -4.68 1.30
N ARG A 325 -6.78 -5.20 0.26
CA ARG A 325 -6.56 -6.56 -0.26
C ARG A 325 -5.10 -6.80 -0.64
N ALA A 326 -4.50 -5.85 -1.37
CA ALA A 326 -3.10 -5.97 -1.79
C ALA A 326 -2.13 -6.05 -0.61
N LEU A 327 -2.43 -5.35 0.50
CA LEU A 327 -1.58 -5.28 1.69
C LEU A 327 -1.87 -6.35 2.75
N ALA A 328 -2.97 -7.11 2.64
CA ALA A 328 -3.39 -8.07 3.64
C ALA A 328 -2.65 -9.41 3.51
N PRO A 329 -1.73 -9.77 4.42
CA PRO A 329 -0.96 -11.03 4.33
C PRO A 329 -1.81 -12.28 4.58
N ALA A 330 -2.98 -12.14 5.23
CA ALA A 330 -3.90 -13.25 5.47
C ALA A 330 -4.59 -13.77 4.19
N ILE A 331 -4.50 -13.03 3.08
CA ILE A 331 -5.04 -13.44 1.80
C ILE A 331 -3.97 -14.25 1.05
N PRO A 332 -4.33 -15.40 0.45
CA PRO A 332 -3.42 -16.18 -0.37
C PRO A 332 -2.73 -15.34 -1.44
N LEU A 333 -1.47 -15.66 -1.73
CA LEU A 333 -0.64 -14.87 -2.64
C LEU A 333 -1.24 -14.76 -4.05
N ALA A 334 -1.84 -15.84 -4.55
CA ALA A 334 -2.50 -15.86 -5.85
C ALA A 334 -3.65 -14.84 -5.94
N ASP A 335 -4.48 -14.75 -4.89
CA ASP A 335 -5.62 -13.84 -4.82
C ASP A 335 -5.21 -12.37 -4.63
N ARG A 336 -3.96 -12.14 -4.20
CA ARG A 336 -3.39 -10.79 -4.03
C ARG A 336 -2.77 -10.24 -5.31
N ALA A 337 -2.46 -11.06 -6.31
CA ALA A 337 -1.74 -10.62 -7.51
C ALA A 337 -2.47 -9.50 -8.26
N VAL A 338 -3.74 -9.69 -8.61
CA VAL A 338 -4.54 -8.67 -9.32
C VAL A 338 -4.74 -7.40 -8.48
N PRO A 339 -5.14 -7.48 -7.19
CA PRO A 339 -5.17 -6.31 -6.32
C PRO A 339 -3.82 -5.59 -6.22
N ALA A 340 -2.70 -6.32 -6.19
CA ALA A 340 -1.36 -5.75 -6.07
C ALA A 340 -0.98 -4.89 -7.28
N GLU A 341 -1.33 -5.31 -8.49
CA GLU A 341 -1.09 -4.51 -9.69
C GLU A 341 -1.88 -3.21 -9.69
N ARG A 342 -3.17 -3.28 -9.33
CA ARG A 342 -4.01 -2.08 -9.16
C ARG A 342 -3.49 -1.20 -8.02
N ALA A 343 -3.04 -1.79 -6.92
CA ALA A 343 -2.44 -1.05 -5.81
C ALA A 343 -1.13 -0.35 -6.23
N ALA A 344 -0.34 -0.97 -7.10
CA ALA A 344 0.86 -0.33 -7.66
C ALA A 344 0.51 0.88 -8.53
N SER A 345 -0.51 0.79 -9.40
CA SER A 345 -0.97 1.92 -10.22
C SER A 345 -1.57 3.06 -9.39
N MET A 346 -2.17 2.76 -8.23
CA MET A 346 -2.65 3.75 -7.26
C MET A 346 -1.54 4.40 -6.42
N GLY A 347 -0.31 3.87 -6.44
CA GLY A 347 0.83 4.40 -5.68
C GLY A 347 1.06 3.77 -4.32
N ILE A 348 0.39 2.66 -4.05
CA ILE A 348 0.46 1.92 -2.79
C ILE A 348 1.65 0.98 -2.78
N LEU A 349 1.76 0.13 -3.80
CA LEU A 349 2.90 -0.77 -3.94
C LEU A 349 4.03 -0.14 -4.75
N SER A 350 5.24 -0.35 -4.25
CA SER A 350 6.47 0.00 -4.97
C SER A 350 6.75 -1.03 -6.08
N ASN A 351 7.59 -0.66 -7.05
CA ASN A 351 8.10 -1.62 -8.03
C ASN A 351 8.76 -2.84 -7.34
N ALA A 352 9.53 -2.63 -6.27
CA ALA A 352 10.19 -3.72 -5.55
C ALA A 352 9.16 -4.67 -4.91
N ALA A 353 8.18 -4.13 -4.17
CA ALA A 353 7.15 -4.95 -3.54
C ALA A 353 6.31 -5.74 -4.55
N LEU A 354 6.05 -5.16 -5.73
CA LEU A 354 5.33 -5.86 -6.79
C LEU A 354 6.18 -6.99 -7.40
N VAL A 355 7.46 -6.75 -7.65
CA VAL A 355 8.41 -7.78 -8.12
C VAL A 355 8.52 -8.91 -7.10
N ASP A 356 8.67 -8.59 -5.81
CA ASP A 356 8.76 -9.57 -4.73
C ASP A 356 7.51 -10.46 -4.66
N LEU A 357 6.33 -9.88 -4.84
CA LEU A 357 5.07 -10.63 -4.87
C LEU A 357 5.02 -11.63 -6.02
N PHE A 358 5.35 -11.21 -7.25
CA PHE A 358 5.36 -12.10 -8.41
C PHE A 358 6.50 -13.12 -8.34
N ALA A 359 7.65 -12.76 -7.79
CA ALA A 359 8.75 -13.69 -7.53
C ALA A 359 8.30 -14.78 -6.55
N ALA A 360 7.68 -14.41 -5.43
CA ALA A 360 7.15 -15.36 -4.46
C ALA A 360 6.04 -16.26 -5.04
N SER A 361 5.24 -15.77 -6.01
CA SER A 361 4.18 -16.59 -6.61
C SER A 361 4.68 -17.77 -7.43
N ARG A 362 5.96 -17.80 -7.77
CA ARG A 362 6.60 -18.92 -8.48
C ARG A 362 6.83 -20.14 -7.59
N GLU A 363 6.90 -19.91 -6.28
CA GLU A 363 7.07 -20.97 -5.28
C GLU A 363 5.73 -21.63 -4.91
N LEU A 364 4.63 -21.20 -5.52
CA LEU A 364 3.33 -21.85 -5.36
C LEU A 364 3.31 -23.17 -6.14
N GLU A 365 3.00 -24.28 -5.46
CA GLU A 365 2.83 -25.60 -6.08
C GLU A 365 1.72 -25.58 -7.14
N GLU A 366 0.61 -24.88 -6.84
CA GLU A 366 -0.55 -24.72 -7.73
C GLU A 366 -0.86 -23.24 -7.96
N ALA A 367 -0.12 -22.61 -8.88
CA ALA A 367 -0.43 -21.25 -9.33
C ALA A 367 -1.43 -21.25 -10.50
N PRO A 368 -2.39 -20.30 -10.55
CA PRO A 368 -3.19 -20.06 -11.75
C PRO A 368 -2.31 -19.82 -12.98
N ALA A 369 -2.66 -20.39 -14.13
CA ALA A 369 -1.83 -20.35 -15.34
C ALA A 369 -1.42 -18.93 -15.76
N ALA A 370 -2.34 -17.95 -15.68
CA ALA A 370 -2.04 -16.56 -16.00
C ALA A 370 -1.02 -15.92 -15.05
N LEU A 371 -1.06 -16.30 -13.76
CA LEU A 371 -0.10 -15.85 -12.76
C LEU A 371 1.28 -16.47 -13.00
N ALA A 372 1.32 -17.78 -13.25
CA ALA A 372 2.55 -18.49 -13.58
C ALA A 372 3.22 -17.91 -14.84
N GLN A 373 2.44 -17.67 -15.91
CA GLN A 373 2.93 -17.06 -17.14
C GLN A 373 3.53 -15.67 -16.88
N THR A 374 2.80 -14.82 -16.16
CA THR A 374 3.29 -13.49 -15.77
C THR A 374 4.62 -13.56 -15.02
N ALA A 375 4.75 -14.48 -14.05
CA ALA A 375 5.94 -14.61 -13.23
C ALA A 375 7.14 -15.19 -14.02
N ASN A 376 6.88 -16.00 -15.04
CA ASN A 376 7.89 -16.48 -15.98
C ASN A 376 8.37 -15.36 -16.90
N ASP A 377 7.45 -14.61 -17.52
CA ASP A 377 7.80 -13.45 -18.35
C ASP A 377 8.56 -12.38 -17.54
N LEU A 378 8.21 -12.22 -16.26
CA LEU A 378 8.95 -11.33 -15.36
C LEU A 378 10.38 -11.80 -15.16
N GLN A 379 10.61 -13.09 -14.92
CA GLN A 379 11.97 -13.63 -14.81
C GLN A 379 12.75 -13.38 -16.10
N ASP A 380 12.17 -13.70 -17.25
CA ASP A 380 12.83 -13.51 -18.55
C ASP A 380 13.16 -12.03 -18.81
N ALA A 381 12.31 -11.10 -18.38
CA ALA A 381 12.59 -9.67 -18.45
C ALA A 381 13.84 -9.27 -17.63
N TYR A 382 14.06 -9.88 -16.46
CA TYR A 382 15.19 -9.54 -15.58
C TYR A 382 16.48 -10.31 -15.90
N VAL A 383 16.39 -11.60 -16.22
CA VAL A 383 17.53 -12.52 -16.31
C VAL A 383 17.63 -13.29 -17.62
N GLY A 384 16.81 -13.00 -18.62
CA GLY A 384 16.91 -13.61 -19.94
C GLY A 384 18.33 -13.53 -20.53
N SER A 385 18.69 -14.51 -21.37
CA SER A 385 20.04 -14.71 -21.90
C SER A 385 20.61 -13.51 -22.66
N ASP A 386 19.75 -12.77 -23.34
CA ASP A 386 20.12 -11.69 -24.22
C ASP A 386 19.07 -10.56 -24.20
N ARG A 387 19.43 -9.43 -24.85
CA ARG A 387 18.58 -8.23 -24.88
C ARG A 387 17.26 -8.44 -25.61
N ALA A 388 17.23 -9.26 -26.67
CA ALA A 388 16.02 -9.50 -27.45
C ALA A 388 15.02 -10.31 -26.63
N THR A 389 15.50 -11.34 -25.92
CA THR A 389 14.70 -12.15 -24.99
C THR A 389 14.08 -11.29 -23.89
N ARG A 390 14.90 -10.44 -23.24
CA ARG A 390 14.42 -9.52 -22.19
C ARG A 390 13.39 -8.52 -22.72
N LEU A 391 13.65 -7.91 -23.87
CA LEU A 391 12.72 -6.95 -24.48
C LEU A 391 11.41 -7.62 -24.91
N LYS A 392 11.48 -8.83 -25.47
CA LYS A 392 10.30 -9.62 -25.83
C LYS A 392 9.44 -9.92 -24.60
N ALA A 393 10.05 -10.36 -23.51
CA ALA A 393 9.36 -10.66 -22.26
C ALA A 393 8.69 -9.41 -21.65
N MET A 394 9.39 -8.27 -21.63
CA MET A 394 8.79 -7.00 -21.22
C MET A 394 7.62 -6.60 -22.12
N THR A 395 7.77 -6.77 -23.44
CA THR A 395 6.70 -6.45 -24.41
C THR A 395 5.47 -7.35 -24.21
N ALA A 396 5.68 -8.63 -23.92
CA ALA A 396 4.59 -9.55 -23.58
C ALA A 396 3.84 -9.09 -22.32
N LEU A 397 4.55 -8.70 -21.26
CA LEU A 397 3.95 -8.14 -20.04
C LEU A 397 3.17 -6.86 -20.30
N TRP A 398 3.70 -5.94 -21.11
CA TRP A 398 3.02 -4.67 -21.43
C TRP A 398 1.75 -4.88 -22.26
N ASN A 399 1.76 -5.84 -23.17
CA ASN A 399 0.63 -6.16 -24.04
C ASN A 399 -0.43 -7.05 -23.35
N GLY A 400 -0.05 -7.80 -22.31
CA GLY A 400 -0.97 -8.65 -21.55
C GLY A 400 -1.88 -7.91 -20.57
N GLY A 401 -1.83 -6.57 -20.51
CA GLY A 401 -2.72 -5.77 -19.69
C GLY A 401 -4.01 -5.38 -20.43
N ASP A 402 -5.15 -5.92 -20.01
CA ASP A 402 -6.43 -5.65 -20.68
C ASP A 402 -6.97 -4.23 -20.41
N THR A 403 -6.71 -3.68 -19.23
CA THR A 403 -7.13 -2.32 -18.84
C THR A 403 -5.97 -1.32 -18.88
N PRO A 404 -6.23 -0.01 -19.05
CA PRO A 404 -5.18 1.01 -18.98
C PRO A 404 -4.38 0.95 -17.67
N ASP A 405 -5.06 0.70 -16.54
CA ASP A 405 -4.41 0.59 -15.23
C ASP A 405 -3.53 -0.64 -15.11
N LEU A 406 -3.95 -1.77 -15.67
CA LEU A 406 -3.15 -2.99 -15.70
C LEU A 406 -1.93 -2.82 -16.59
N ARG A 407 -2.07 -2.20 -17.78
CA ARG A 407 -0.91 -1.87 -18.64
C ARG A 407 0.09 -0.97 -17.91
N TYR A 408 -0.39 0.03 -17.19
CA TYR A 408 0.49 0.88 -16.39
C TYR A 408 1.14 0.13 -15.21
N ALA A 409 0.42 -0.79 -14.55
CA ALA A 409 1.00 -1.66 -13.54
C ALA A 409 2.12 -2.55 -14.09
N ARG A 410 1.98 -3.05 -15.34
CA ARG A 410 3.02 -3.83 -16.03
C ARG A 410 4.25 -2.99 -16.40
N LEU A 411 4.06 -1.71 -16.74
CA LEU A 411 5.17 -0.75 -16.87
C LEU A 411 5.92 -0.58 -15.54
N ILE A 412 5.18 -0.45 -14.42
CA ILE A 412 5.76 -0.37 -13.08
C ILE A 412 6.51 -1.65 -12.70
N LEU A 413 5.94 -2.82 -12.96
CA LEU A 413 6.52 -4.13 -12.66
C LEU A 413 7.90 -4.31 -13.32
N THR A 414 8.01 -3.87 -14.57
CA THR A 414 9.20 -4.05 -15.43
C THR A 414 10.21 -2.92 -15.33
N ALA A 415 9.96 -1.85 -14.56
CA ALA A 415 10.78 -0.64 -14.53
C ALA A 415 12.29 -0.88 -14.31
N ARG A 416 12.65 -1.74 -13.35
CA ARG A 416 14.07 -2.07 -13.09
C ARG A 416 14.65 -3.06 -14.09
N ALA A 417 13.83 -3.91 -14.71
CA ALA A 417 14.26 -4.75 -15.83
C ALA A 417 14.62 -3.87 -17.04
N ALA A 418 13.75 -2.92 -17.38
CA ALA A 418 13.99 -1.91 -18.41
C ALA A 418 15.28 -1.13 -18.15
N GLY A 419 15.50 -0.69 -16.91
CA GLY A 419 16.72 0.04 -16.51
C GLY A 419 18.03 -0.76 -16.58
N ARG A 420 17.96 -2.09 -16.65
CA ARG A 420 19.12 -2.99 -16.82
C ARG A 420 19.49 -3.23 -18.29
N LEU A 421 18.64 -2.86 -19.25
CA LEU A 421 19.01 -2.95 -20.65
C LEU A 421 20.13 -1.96 -20.98
N THR A 422 21.18 -2.45 -21.63
CA THR A 422 22.16 -1.57 -22.29
C THR A 422 21.51 -0.95 -23.52
N VAL A 423 21.79 0.32 -23.78
CA VAL A 423 21.17 1.07 -24.88
C VAL A 423 21.57 0.48 -26.24
N PHE A 424 20.63 0.43 -27.19
CA PHE A 424 20.87 0.02 -28.57
C PHE A 424 19.86 0.65 -29.52
N ALA A 425 20.23 0.73 -30.80
CA ALA A 425 19.40 1.27 -31.86
C ALA A 425 18.31 0.28 -32.32
N GLY A 426 17.27 0.79 -32.99
CA GLY A 426 16.23 -0.03 -33.61
C GLY A 426 15.17 -0.59 -32.66
N VAL A 427 15.05 -0.04 -31.45
CA VAL A 427 14.00 -0.45 -30.50
C VAL A 427 12.69 0.27 -30.84
N GLU A 428 11.71 -0.48 -31.33
CA GLU A 428 10.38 0.05 -31.62
C GLU A 428 9.61 0.43 -30.35
N GLN A 429 9.80 -0.33 -29.26
CA GLN A 429 9.09 -0.15 -27.98
C GLN A 429 9.71 0.94 -27.09
N THR A 430 10.42 1.92 -27.66
CA THR A 430 11.08 2.99 -26.89
C THR A 430 10.11 3.75 -26.00
N ASN A 431 8.89 4.02 -26.45
CA ASN A 431 7.85 4.66 -25.64
C ASN A 431 7.56 3.88 -24.35
N GLN A 432 7.30 2.57 -24.45
CA GLN A 432 7.01 1.71 -23.30
C GLN A 432 8.25 1.54 -22.41
N LEU A 433 9.44 1.44 -23.00
CA LEU A 433 10.69 1.30 -22.26
C LEU A 433 10.99 2.54 -21.40
N ILE A 434 10.85 3.74 -21.97
CA ILE A 434 11.03 5.00 -21.24
C ILE A 434 9.95 5.16 -20.17
N ALA A 435 8.68 4.94 -20.52
CA ALA A 435 7.57 5.00 -19.57
C ALA A 435 7.77 4.04 -18.38
N SER A 436 8.22 2.81 -18.66
CA SER A 436 8.51 1.79 -17.64
C SER A 436 9.58 2.29 -16.66
N MET A 437 10.74 2.75 -17.15
CA MET A 437 11.80 3.29 -16.28
C MET A 437 11.31 4.47 -15.42
N LEU A 438 10.60 5.42 -16.04
CA LEU A 438 10.13 6.62 -15.36
C LEU A 438 8.99 6.34 -14.37
N SER A 439 8.19 5.30 -14.57
CA SER A 439 7.17 4.88 -13.60
C SER A 439 7.75 4.50 -12.23
N ALA A 440 9.04 4.15 -12.15
CA ALA A 440 9.76 3.91 -10.89
C ALA A 440 10.80 5.00 -10.56
N GLY A 441 10.77 6.15 -11.24
CA GLY A 441 11.65 7.29 -10.95
C GLY A 441 13.09 7.08 -11.42
N LEU A 442 13.32 6.18 -12.38
CA LEU A 442 14.65 5.90 -12.92
C LEU A 442 15.03 6.93 -14.01
N ASP A 443 14.89 8.22 -13.71
CA ASP A 443 15.05 9.35 -14.65
C ASP A 443 16.45 9.41 -15.27
N ARG A 444 17.51 9.39 -14.47
CA ARG A 444 18.91 9.32 -14.97
C ARG A 444 19.18 8.09 -15.82
N THR A 445 18.56 6.97 -15.47
CA THR A 445 18.68 5.72 -16.23
C THR A 445 17.99 5.85 -17.59
N ALA A 446 16.80 6.46 -17.63
CA ALA A 446 16.06 6.71 -18.86
C ALA A 446 16.79 7.70 -19.79
N MET A 447 17.44 8.74 -19.24
CA MET A 447 18.18 9.74 -20.02
C MET A 447 19.30 9.15 -20.91
N ARG A 448 19.81 7.94 -20.59
CA ARG A 448 20.77 7.22 -21.45
C ARG A 448 20.22 6.94 -22.86
N TRP A 449 18.90 6.94 -23.03
CA TRP A 449 18.22 6.67 -24.29
C TRP A 449 17.94 7.93 -25.14
N GLN A 450 18.29 9.14 -24.68
CA GLN A 450 17.94 10.39 -25.36
C GLN A 450 18.35 10.44 -26.84
N GLY A 451 19.50 9.86 -27.20
CA GLY A 451 19.97 9.77 -28.59
C GLY A 451 19.39 8.62 -29.43
N HIS A 452 18.48 7.83 -28.87
CA HIS A 452 17.95 6.58 -29.46
C HIS A 452 16.42 6.56 -29.53
N VAL A 453 15.76 7.66 -29.18
CA VAL A 453 14.30 7.81 -29.28
C VAL A 453 13.96 8.64 -30.53
N PRO A 454 12.89 8.30 -31.27
CA PRO A 454 12.47 9.12 -32.41
C PRO A 454 12.09 10.53 -31.96
N ALA A 455 12.56 11.55 -32.68
CA ALA A 455 12.20 12.94 -32.41
C ALA A 455 10.67 13.12 -32.48
N GLY A 456 10.12 13.91 -31.55
CA GLY A 456 8.68 14.17 -31.47
C GLY A 456 7.81 13.01 -30.97
N SER A 457 8.39 11.86 -30.61
CA SER A 457 7.68 10.74 -30.00
C SER A 457 7.31 10.98 -28.53
N ASP A 458 6.45 10.12 -27.97
CA ASP A 458 6.14 10.14 -26.53
C ASP A 458 7.39 9.87 -25.67
N ALA A 459 8.28 8.96 -26.08
CA ALA A 459 9.56 8.73 -25.43
C ALA A 459 10.41 10.00 -25.38
N TRP A 460 10.49 10.71 -26.50
CA TRP A 460 11.20 11.99 -26.58
C TRP A 460 10.60 13.01 -25.60
N ALA A 461 9.28 13.20 -25.64
CA ALA A 461 8.60 14.17 -24.77
C ALA A 461 8.77 13.83 -23.27
N MET A 462 8.67 12.56 -22.91
CA MET A 462 8.89 12.11 -21.54
C MET A 462 10.33 12.38 -21.06
N LEU A 463 11.34 12.15 -21.89
CA LEU A 463 12.73 12.47 -21.54
C LEU A 463 12.94 13.99 -21.36
N HIS A 464 12.33 14.81 -22.22
CA HIS A 464 12.35 16.27 -22.09
C HIS A 464 11.66 16.79 -20.83
N ILE A 465 10.74 16.04 -20.23
CA ILE A 465 10.16 16.35 -18.91
C ILE A 465 11.03 15.78 -17.79
N ALA A 466 11.52 14.55 -17.93
CA ALA A 466 12.17 13.79 -16.86
C ALA A 466 13.57 14.27 -16.51
N ASP A 467 14.29 14.90 -17.45
CA ASP A 467 15.69 15.29 -17.29
C ASP A 467 15.96 16.01 -15.95
N PRO A 468 16.74 15.40 -15.02
CA PRO A 468 16.98 15.97 -13.70
C PRO A 468 18.01 17.10 -13.70
N ASP A 469 18.93 17.11 -14.67
CA ASP A 469 20.08 18.01 -14.69
C ASP A 469 19.80 19.28 -15.53
N ARG A 470 18.59 19.35 -16.11
CA ARG A 470 18.17 20.45 -16.94
C ARG A 470 17.80 21.69 -16.15
N SER A 471 18.56 22.75 -16.37
CA SER A 471 18.22 24.12 -15.98
C SER A 471 17.99 25.00 -17.21
N GLY A 472 16.90 25.77 -17.22
CA GLY A 472 16.63 26.81 -18.22
C GLY A 472 15.87 26.35 -19.48
N SER A 473 15.70 27.29 -20.41
CA SER A 473 15.12 27.11 -21.75
C SER A 473 16.22 26.78 -22.75
N GLY A 474 16.07 25.75 -23.60
CA GLY A 474 17.12 25.44 -24.58
C GLY A 474 17.09 24.11 -25.34
N TRP A 475 16.03 23.31 -25.25
CA TRP A 475 15.82 22.21 -26.21
C TRP A 475 14.35 22.08 -26.52
N GLY A 476 14.07 21.79 -27.80
CA GLY A 476 12.80 21.30 -28.28
C GLY A 476 11.70 22.33 -28.13
N SER A 477 11.20 22.87 -29.24
CA SER A 477 9.94 23.59 -29.18
C SER A 477 8.85 22.63 -28.72
N VAL A 478 7.82 23.15 -28.04
CA VAL A 478 6.57 22.40 -27.83
C VAL A 478 6.00 21.90 -29.16
N ASP A 479 6.32 22.60 -30.26
CA ASP A 479 5.92 22.23 -31.62
C ASP A 479 6.60 20.97 -32.15
N ASP A 480 7.79 20.63 -31.65
CA ASP A 480 8.53 19.43 -32.07
C ASP A 480 7.86 18.15 -31.57
N TYR A 481 7.01 18.26 -30.53
CA TYR A 481 6.21 17.13 -30.07
C TYR A 481 5.04 16.87 -31.02
N ALA A 482 5.05 15.69 -31.64
CA ALA A 482 4.08 15.24 -32.62
C ALA A 482 3.40 13.94 -32.15
N PRO A 483 2.60 13.99 -31.06
CA PRO A 483 1.89 12.81 -30.57
C PRO A 483 0.88 12.31 -31.61
N THR A 484 0.64 11.00 -31.61
CA THR A 484 -0.34 10.35 -32.48
C THR A 484 -1.49 9.72 -31.68
N GLY A 485 -2.57 9.34 -32.37
CA GLY A 485 -3.73 8.69 -31.76
C GLY A 485 -4.81 9.67 -31.26
N ALA A 486 -5.87 9.10 -30.67
CA ALA A 486 -7.08 9.85 -30.30
C ALA A 486 -6.83 10.98 -29.28
N ASN A 487 -5.80 10.83 -28.43
CA ASN A 487 -5.46 11.80 -27.39
C ASN A 487 -4.32 12.77 -27.79
N ALA A 488 -3.92 12.82 -29.07
CA ALA A 488 -2.78 13.61 -29.52
C ALA A 488 -2.83 15.08 -29.09
N GLN A 489 -3.97 15.76 -29.30
CA GLN A 489 -4.13 17.15 -28.90
C GLN A 489 -3.99 17.33 -27.38
N ARG A 490 -4.61 16.43 -26.60
CA ARG A 490 -4.54 16.49 -25.14
C ARG A 490 -3.13 16.23 -24.63
N LYS A 491 -2.40 15.27 -25.22
CA LYS A 491 -0.99 15.03 -24.93
C LYS A 491 -0.14 16.27 -25.19
N LYS A 492 -0.33 16.94 -26.33
CA LYS A 492 0.39 18.17 -26.66
C LYS A 492 0.12 19.30 -25.65
N GLN A 493 -1.13 19.48 -25.25
CA GLN A 493 -1.51 20.44 -24.20
C GLN A 493 -0.86 20.13 -22.84
N LEU A 494 -0.80 18.87 -22.43
CA LEU A 494 -0.20 18.48 -21.15
C LEU A 494 1.32 18.50 -21.19
N PHE A 495 1.94 18.20 -22.33
CA PHE A 495 3.37 18.40 -22.55
C PHE A 495 3.74 19.89 -22.40
N PHE A 496 2.99 20.77 -23.07
CA PHE A 496 3.12 22.22 -22.89
C PHE A 496 3.01 22.63 -21.42
N ALA A 497 1.91 22.24 -20.75
CA ALA A 497 1.66 22.59 -19.36
C ALA A 497 2.79 22.11 -18.43
N SER A 498 3.31 20.91 -18.67
CA SER A 498 4.44 20.32 -17.94
C SER A 498 5.72 21.11 -18.14
N MET A 499 6.09 21.40 -19.38
CA MET A 499 7.30 22.13 -19.73
C MET A 499 7.25 23.58 -19.22
N ALA A 500 6.10 24.25 -19.35
CA ALA A 500 5.88 25.59 -18.82
C ALA A 500 5.94 25.59 -17.28
N GLY A 501 5.28 24.64 -16.61
CA GLY A 501 5.26 24.54 -15.15
C GLY A 501 6.65 24.23 -14.58
N LEU A 502 7.44 23.41 -15.26
CA LEU A 502 8.84 23.14 -14.93
C LEU A 502 9.76 24.34 -15.22
N GLY A 503 9.30 25.34 -15.98
CA GLY A 503 10.07 26.53 -16.38
C GLY A 503 11.11 26.22 -17.43
N ARG A 504 10.79 25.29 -18.33
CA ARG A 504 11.64 24.89 -19.45
C ARG A 504 11.34 25.69 -20.73
N ILE A 505 10.39 26.62 -20.64
CA ILE A 505 9.93 27.52 -21.70
C ILE A 505 10.07 28.96 -21.20
N GLY A 506 10.51 29.88 -22.06
CA GLY A 506 10.60 31.31 -21.74
C GLY A 506 9.21 31.93 -21.53
N ALA A 507 9.09 32.96 -20.70
CA ALA A 507 7.79 33.53 -20.31
C ALA A 507 6.97 34.05 -21.51
N SER A 508 7.61 34.69 -22.50
CA SER A 508 6.96 35.14 -23.74
C SER A 508 6.38 33.99 -24.55
N ASP A 509 7.11 32.88 -24.63
CA ASP A 509 6.71 31.71 -25.41
C ASP A 509 5.57 30.96 -24.70
N VAL A 510 5.57 30.97 -23.36
CA VAL A 510 4.49 30.37 -22.56
C VAL A 510 3.13 30.98 -22.91
N GLU A 511 3.02 32.30 -23.01
CA GLU A 511 1.75 32.96 -23.34
C GLU A 511 1.30 32.67 -24.77
N GLY A 512 2.21 32.78 -25.74
CA GLY A 512 1.92 32.49 -27.15
C GLY A 512 1.49 31.03 -27.39
N THR A 513 2.22 30.07 -26.82
CA THR A 513 1.89 28.64 -26.94
C THR A 513 0.62 28.27 -26.17
N ALA A 514 0.37 28.90 -25.02
CA ALA A 514 -0.89 28.71 -24.30
C ALA A 514 -2.10 29.12 -25.15
N GLN A 515 -2.00 30.25 -25.86
CA GLN A 515 -3.06 30.73 -26.75
C GLN A 515 -3.24 29.79 -27.95
N SER A 516 -2.17 29.32 -28.57
CA SER A 516 -2.25 28.42 -29.74
C SER A 516 -2.84 27.05 -29.40
N LEU A 517 -2.61 26.55 -28.18
CA LEU A 517 -3.11 25.27 -27.69
C LEU A 517 -4.44 25.37 -26.92
N ASP A 518 -5.05 26.57 -26.84
CA ASP A 518 -6.25 26.88 -26.03
C ASP A 518 -6.13 26.42 -24.56
N VAL A 519 -4.98 26.71 -23.93
CA VAL A 519 -4.72 26.42 -22.51
C VAL A 519 -4.82 27.70 -21.68
N ARG A 520 -5.85 27.78 -20.84
CA ARG A 520 -6.15 28.99 -20.03
C ARG A 520 -5.26 29.11 -18.78
N ILE A 521 -3.94 29.27 -18.95
CA ILE A 521 -2.96 29.34 -17.84
C ILE A 521 -3.13 30.58 -16.94
N GLY A 522 -3.70 31.67 -17.46
CA GLY A 522 -3.93 32.93 -16.74
C GLY A 522 -5.20 32.96 -15.87
N ALA A 523 -6.03 31.92 -15.91
CA ALA A 523 -7.28 31.90 -15.15
C ALA A 523 -7.02 31.88 -13.64
N ALA A 524 -7.58 32.85 -12.91
CA ALA A 524 -7.48 32.94 -11.45
C ALA A 524 -8.83 32.63 -10.77
N ASN A 525 -8.81 31.66 -9.85
CA ASN A 525 -9.93 31.28 -9.00
C ASN A 525 -9.47 31.08 -7.54
N ALA A 526 -10.39 30.69 -6.65
CA ALA A 526 -10.07 30.51 -5.23
C ALA A 526 -8.97 29.46 -4.99
N TRP A 527 -8.96 28.37 -5.77
CA TRP A 527 -7.95 27.32 -5.68
C TRP A 527 -6.57 27.81 -6.14
N THR A 528 -6.46 28.45 -7.31
CA THR A 528 -5.17 28.99 -7.80
C THR A 528 -4.56 30.00 -6.82
N ARG A 529 -5.38 30.91 -6.25
CA ARG A 529 -4.91 31.88 -5.24
C ARG A 529 -4.45 31.21 -3.95
N ALA A 530 -5.10 30.12 -3.54
CA ALA A 530 -4.69 29.36 -2.37
C ALA A 530 -3.35 28.63 -2.62
N LEU A 531 -3.19 28.05 -3.81
CA LEU A 531 -1.97 27.35 -4.22
C LEU A 531 -0.78 28.32 -4.34
N ASP A 532 -0.98 29.45 -5.03
CA ASP A 532 0.05 30.49 -5.20
C ASP A 532 0.49 31.04 -3.84
N ARG A 533 -0.44 31.27 -2.91
CA ARG A 533 -0.13 31.70 -1.54
C ARG A 533 0.67 30.64 -0.77
N ALA A 534 0.22 29.39 -0.80
CA ALA A 534 0.92 28.30 -0.11
C ALA A 534 2.36 28.13 -0.61
N ALA A 535 2.56 28.24 -1.94
CA ALA A 535 3.89 28.19 -2.55
C ALA A 535 4.76 29.39 -2.15
N ALA A 536 4.22 30.61 -2.20
CA ALA A 536 4.94 31.83 -1.80
C ALA A 536 5.36 31.83 -0.32
N GLU A 537 4.54 31.20 0.53
CA GLU A 537 4.82 31.05 1.97
C GLU A 537 5.70 29.82 2.29
N GLY A 538 6.17 29.06 1.29
CA GLY A 538 7.02 27.89 1.48
C GLY A 538 6.32 26.71 2.17
N GLN A 539 4.98 26.66 2.17
CA GLN A 539 4.20 25.62 2.82
C GLN A 539 4.10 24.36 1.96
N ALA A 540 5.21 23.62 1.82
CA ALA A 540 5.30 22.46 0.94
C ALA A 540 4.18 21.41 1.17
N GLY A 541 3.81 21.16 2.43
CA GLY A 541 2.71 20.26 2.78
C GLY A 541 1.34 20.77 2.33
N THR A 542 1.08 22.07 2.48
CA THR A 542 -0.16 22.70 2.00
C THR A 542 -0.23 22.68 0.47
N VAL A 543 0.90 22.91 -0.21
CA VAL A 543 1.01 22.80 -1.68
C VAL A 543 0.65 21.37 -2.13
N VAL A 544 1.22 20.34 -1.52
CA VAL A 544 0.91 18.94 -1.84
C VAL A 544 -0.60 18.63 -1.70
N LEU A 545 -1.24 19.08 -0.61
CA LEU A 545 -2.69 18.90 -0.44
C LEU A 545 -3.49 19.62 -1.53
N LEU A 546 -3.13 20.87 -1.85
CA LEU A 546 -3.83 21.66 -2.86
C LEU A 546 -3.62 21.12 -4.27
N CYS A 547 -2.43 20.60 -4.57
CA CYS A 547 -2.15 19.91 -5.82
C CYS A 547 -3.05 18.68 -5.98
N ALA A 548 -3.13 17.83 -4.95
CA ALA A 548 -4.03 16.68 -4.96
C ALA A 548 -5.51 17.09 -5.11
N VAL A 549 -5.95 18.16 -4.43
CA VAL A 549 -7.32 18.70 -4.59
C VAL A 549 -7.60 19.15 -6.03
N GLY A 550 -6.61 19.75 -6.70
CA GLY A 550 -6.73 20.19 -8.10
C GLY A 550 -6.73 19.05 -9.13
N MET A 551 -6.45 17.81 -8.72
CA MET A 551 -6.36 16.62 -9.58
C MET A 551 -7.48 15.61 -9.33
N GLN A 552 -8.55 15.97 -8.63
CA GLN A 552 -9.64 15.05 -8.29
C GLN A 552 -10.51 14.71 -9.51
N THR A 553 -9.98 13.86 -10.38
CA THR A 553 -10.64 13.31 -11.57
C THR A 553 -10.41 11.80 -11.62
N ASN A 554 -11.25 11.07 -12.37
CA ASN A 554 -11.13 9.61 -12.44
C ASN A 554 -9.86 9.16 -13.19
N ASP A 555 -9.43 9.94 -14.17
CA ASP A 555 -8.27 9.67 -15.01
C ASP A 555 -7.55 10.99 -15.43
N TRP A 556 -6.46 10.84 -16.18
CA TRP A 556 -5.68 11.96 -16.71
C TRP A 556 -6.39 12.78 -17.79
N ALA A 557 -7.39 12.23 -18.49
CA ALA A 557 -8.14 12.97 -19.49
C ALA A 557 -9.00 14.06 -18.83
N GLY A 558 -9.45 13.81 -17.59
CA GLY A 558 -10.15 14.78 -16.76
C GLY A 558 -9.28 15.94 -16.25
N VAL A 559 -7.96 15.75 -16.09
CA VAL A 559 -7.08 16.79 -15.52
C VAL A 559 -6.93 17.97 -16.50
N PRO A 560 -7.33 19.20 -16.13
CA PRO A 560 -7.16 20.35 -17.00
C PRO A 560 -5.67 20.70 -17.21
N PRO A 561 -5.20 20.96 -18.43
CA PRO A 561 -3.80 21.34 -18.66
C PRO A 561 -3.38 22.60 -17.88
N ALA A 562 -4.28 23.58 -17.73
CA ALA A 562 -4.02 24.76 -16.90
C ALA A 562 -3.83 24.41 -15.41
N ALA A 563 -4.52 23.39 -14.90
CA ALA A 563 -4.31 22.90 -13.54
C ALA A 563 -2.95 22.20 -13.42
N LEU A 564 -2.59 21.34 -14.38
CA LEU A 564 -1.28 20.67 -14.39
C LEU A 564 -0.13 21.68 -14.39
N TYR A 565 -0.22 22.75 -15.22
CA TYR A 565 0.75 23.84 -15.24
C TYR A 565 0.95 24.45 -13.84
N ARG A 566 -0.14 24.78 -13.14
CA ARG A 566 -0.11 25.35 -11.78
C ARG A 566 0.46 24.37 -10.76
N ILE A 567 0.07 23.10 -10.84
CA ILE A 567 0.52 22.04 -9.93
C ILE A 567 2.04 21.84 -10.05
N VAL A 568 2.54 21.65 -11.27
CA VAL A 568 3.96 21.42 -11.53
C VAL A 568 4.78 22.65 -11.11
N GLY A 569 4.30 23.85 -11.43
CA GLY A 569 4.94 25.10 -11.03
C GLY A 569 5.02 25.28 -9.51
N ALA A 570 3.94 24.99 -8.79
CA ALA A 570 3.87 25.11 -7.34
C ALA A 570 4.76 24.08 -6.62
N LEU A 571 4.76 22.82 -7.07
CA LEU A 571 5.62 21.78 -6.52
C LEU A 571 7.11 22.12 -6.70
N ARG A 572 7.49 22.58 -7.90
CA ARG A 572 8.85 23.07 -8.16
C ARG A 572 9.21 24.24 -7.23
N ALA A 573 8.31 25.20 -7.04
CA ALA A 573 8.56 26.39 -6.22
C ALA A 573 8.86 26.04 -4.75
N VAL A 574 8.31 24.94 -4.23
CA VAL A 574 8.59 24.46 -2.87
C VAL A 574 9.66 23.37 -2.79
N GLY A 575 10.45 23.18 -3.86
CA GLY A 575 11.57 22.25 -3.89
C GLY A 575 11.22 20.79 -4.20
N LEU A 576 9.97 20.47 -4.54
CA LEU A 576 9.50 19.13 -4.92
C LEU A 576 9.62 18.91 -6.44
N THR A 577 10.75 19.31 -7.02
CA THR A 577 10.96 19.27 -8.48
C THR A 577 10.98 17.84 -9.02
N GLY A 578 11.48 16.87 -8.26
CA GLY A 578 11.48 15.46 -8.67
C GLY A 578 10.06 14.92 -8.82
N GLU A 579 9.22 15.15 -7.80
CA GLU A 579 7.80 14.81 -7.80
C GLU A 579 7.07 15.53 -8.94
N ALA A 580 7.33 16.82 -9.15
CA ALA A 580 6.75 17.59 -10.25
C ALA A 580 7.05 17.00 -11.63
N ARG A 581 8.31 16.58 -11.88
CA ARG A 581 8.70 15.93 -13.14
C ARG A 581 7.96 14.60 -13.32
N MET A 582 7.91 13.77 -12.28
CA MET A 582 7.30 12.44 -12.40
C MET A 582 5.78 12.49 -12.57
N ILE A 583 5.09 13.43 -11.90
CA ILE A 583 3.67 13.71 -12.14
C ILE A 583 3.43 14.15 -13.59
N ALA A 584 4.28 15.03 -14.12
CA ALA A 584 4.21 15.49 -15.51
C ALA A 584 4.47 14.38 -16.54
N VAL A 585 5.45 13.50 -16.30
CA VAL A 585 5.71 12.33 -17.15
C VAL A 585 4.52 11.38 -17.16
N GLU A 586 3.93 11.13 -15.98
CA GLU A 586 2.79 10.23 -15.84
C GLU A 586 1.58 10.74 -16.65
N ALA A 587 1.41 12.05 -16.75
CA ALA A 587 0.37 12.66 -17.57
C ALA A 587 0.44 12.25 -19.04
N LEU A 588 1.65 12.12 -19.61
CA LEU A 588 1.83 11.65 -20.99
C LEU A 588 1.75 10.13 -21.10
N THR A 589 2.21 9.42 -20.07
CA THR A 589 2.27 7.95 -20.06
C THR A 589 0.88 7.31 -20.02
N ARG A 590 -0.07 7.94 -19.31
CA ARG A 590 -1.40 7.37 -19.02
C ARG A 590 -2.53 7.93 -19.89
N LEU A 591 -2.19 8.69 -20.92
CA LEU A 591 -3.10 9.16 -21.99
C LEU A 591 -2.76 8.49 -23.32
#